data_AF-T1GHB8-F1
#
_entry.id   AF-T1GHB8-F1
#
_cell.length_a   1.000
_cell.length_b   1.000
_cell.length_c   1.000
_cell.angle_alpha   90.00
_cell.angle_beta   90.00
_cell.angle_gamma   90.00
#
_symmetry.space_group_name_H-M   'P 1'
#
loop_
_entity.id
_entity.type
_entity.pdbx_description
1 polymer ?
#
loop_
_entity_poly.entity_id
_entity_poly.type
_entity_poly.pdbx_seq_one_letter_code
_entity_poly.pdbx_strand_id
1 'polypeptide(L)'
;RPQTTQPTTTRRTIATPRPVARDNNAWVIPPIECWEPDDGVFYAQMGPTGGKHGYSAITGHVGWGISWFINGLLIPEIHVVRGKTYTFVTEGGNDPSIPAKYHPFYITDDPVGGYEHKTPEERKNVTILLVSTAPGLENLHLRE
;
A
#
# COMPACT_ATOMS: atom_id res chain seq x y z
N ARG A 1 22.49 -24.02 42.44
CA ARG A 1 21.49 -24.59 41.51
C ARG A 1 21.00 -23.44 40.63
N PRO A 2 21.48 -23.28 39.38
CA PRO A 2 20.98 -22.22 38.52
C PRO A 2 19.60 -22.60 37.98
N GLN A 3 18.64 -21.68 38.04
CA GLN A 3 17.35 -21.81 37.37
C GLN A 3 17.47 -21.14 36.00
N THR A 4 17.38 -21.95 34.96
CA THR A 4 17.34 -21.52 33.57
C THR A 4 15.93 -21.00 33.27
N THR A 5 15.75 -19.69 33.13
CA THR A 5 14.54 -19.11 32.55
C THR A 5 14.72 -18.97 31.04
N GLN A 6 14.00 -19.79 30.27
CA GLN A 6 13.92 -19.68 28.82
C GLN A 6 13.14 -18.41 28.43
N PRO A 7 13.56 -17.65 27.41
CA PRO A 7 12.74 -16.58 26.87
C PRO A 7 11.62 -17.16 26.00
N THR A 8 10.38 -17.00 26.43
CA THR A 8 9.19 -17.32 25.65
C THR A 8 9.04 -16.29 24.52
N THR A 9 9.37 -16.68 23.29
CA THR A 9 9.10 -15.87 22.09
C THR A 9 7.63 -15.98 21.71
N THR A 10 6.79 -15.13 22.32
CA THR A 10 5.41 -14.96 21.85
C THR A 10 5.44 -14.20 20.53
N ARG A 11 5.30 -14.92 19.41
CA ARG A 11 5.07 -14.32 18.08
C ARG A 11 3.80 -13.49 18.16
N ARG A 12 3.93 -12.16 18.26
CA ARG A 12 2.80 -11.22 18.13
C ARG A 12 2.17 -11.48 16.76
N THR A 13 1.00 -12.12 16.75
CA THR A 13 0.11 -12.04 15.59
C THR A 13 -0.19 -10.57 15.40
N ILE A 14 0.26 -9.99 14.29
CA ILE A 14 -0.12 -8.62 13.93
C ILE A 14 -1.62 -8.69 13.67
N ALA A 15 -2.42 -8.24 14.63
CA ALA A 15 -3.84 -8.10 14.43
C ALA A 15 -4.02 -7.14 13.26
N THR A 16 -4.65 -7.60 12.19
CA THR A 16 -5.17 -6.70 11.15
C THR A 16 -5.92 -5.57 11.86
N PRO A 17 -5.62 -4.29 11.60
CA PRO A 17 -6.38 -3.21 12.18
C PRO A 17 -7.86 -3.50 11.92
N ARG A 18 -8.66 -3.48 12.99
CA ARG A 18 -10.11 -3.62 12.88
C ARG A 18 -10.55 -2.60 11.83
N PRO A 19 -11.33 -2.97 10.80
CA PRO A 19 -11.86 -2.00 9.86
C PRO A 19 -12.51 -0.89 10.67
N VAL A 20 -11.92 0.30 10.63
CA VAL A 20 -12.55 1.48 11.21
C VAL A 20 -13.91 1.59 10.55
N ALA A 21 -14.95 1.84 11.34
CA ALA A 21 -16.30 1.98 10.81
C ALA A 21 -16.24 3.00 9.66
N ARG A 22 -16.63 2.58 8.44
CA ARG A 22 -16.66 3.50 7.30
C ARG A 22 -17.48 4.71 7.70
N ASP A 23 -16.91 5.91 7.54
CA ASP A 23 -17.71 7.12 7.66
C ASP A 23 -18.82 7.03 6.60
N ASN A 24 -20.08 7.22 7.01
CA ASN A 24 -21.24 7.18 6.10
C ASN A 24 -21.12 8.23 4.98
N ASN A 25 -20.22 9.21 5.12
CA ASN A 25 -19.92 10.21 4.11
C ASN A 25 -18.71 9.87 3.23
N ALA A 26 -18.02 8.74 3.42
CA ALA A 26 -16.89 8.37 2.57
C ALA A 26 -17.31 8.16 1.11
N TRP A 27 -16.46 8.56 0.16
CA TRP A 27 -16.65 8.20 -1.24
C TRP A 27 -16.58 6.69 -1.40
N VAL A 28 -17.50 6.14 -2.18
CA VAL A 28 -17.47 4.74 -2.59
C VAL A 28 -16.56 4.64 -3.80
N ILE A 29 -15.40 4.02 -3.62
CA ILE A 29 -14.45 3.76 -4.70
C ILE A 29 -14.70 2.33 -5.19
N PRO A 30 -15.02 2.12 -6.48
CA PRO A 30 -15.17 0.78 -7.01
C PRO A 30 -13.80 0.06 -7.00
N PRO A 31 -13.78 -1.26 -6.73
CA PRO A 31 -12.57 -2.03 -6.93
C PRO A 31 -12.21 -2.08 -8.42
N ILE A 32 -10.93 -2.25 -8.72
CA ILE A 32 -10.48 -2.66 -10.04
C ILE A 32 -10.56 -4.18 -10.09
N GLU A 33 -11.43 -4.69 -10.96
CA GLU A 33 -11.75 -6.12 -11.05
C GLU A 33 -10.61 -6.92 -11.68
N CYS A 34 -10.61 -8.24 -11.51
CA CYS A 34 -9.48 -9.09 -11.90
C CYS A 34 -9.22 -9.17 -13.41
N TRP A 35 -10.21 -8.82 -14.23
CA TRP A 35 -10.10 -8.69 -15.69
C TRP A 35 -9.70 -7.29 -16.14
N GLU A 36 -9.65 -6.30 -15.23
CA GLU A 36 -9.30 -4.92 -15.54
C GLU A 36 -7.89 -4.57 -15.03
N PRO A 37 -7.17 -3.70 -15.74
CA PRO A 37 -7.43 -3.26 -17.11
C PRO A 37 -7.10 -4.38 -18.12
N ASP A 38 -7.72 -4.32 -19.31
CA ASP A 38 -7.56 -5.34 -20.36
C ASP A 38 -6.09 -5.56 -20.76
N ASP A 39 -5.30 -4.49 -20.78
CA ASP A 39 -3.87 -4.49 -21.10
C ASP A 39 -2.97 -4.86 -19.90
N GLY A 40 -3.54 -4.96 -18.69
CA GLY A 40 -2.80 -5.22 -17.46
C GLY A 40 -1.91 -4.05 -16.98
N VAL A 41 -2.12 -2.84 -17.50
CA VAL A 41 -1.33 -1.64 -17.16
C VAL A 41 -2.04 -0.74 -16.16
N PHE A 42 -1.47 -0.61 -14.97
CA PHE A 42 -1.92 0.31 -13.91
C PHE A 42 -1.10 1.60 -13.91
N TYR A 43 -1.77 2.74 -13.96
CA TYR A 43 -1.15 4.05 -13.81
C TYR A 43 -1.27 4.51 -12.36
N ALA A 44 -0.16 4.52 -11.64
CA ALA A 44 -0.06 4.97 -10.26
C ALA A 44 0.43 6.43 -10.19
N GLN A 45 -0.45 7.33 -9.79
CA GLN A 45 -0.19 8.78 -9.80
C GLN A 45 -0.48 9.41 -8.44
N MET A 46 0.29 10.45 -8.10
CA MET A 46 0.03 11.22 -6.89
C MET A 46 -1.05 12.28 -7.14
N GLY A 47 -2.03 12.36 -6.23
CA GLY A 47 -3.12 13.33 -6.32
C GLY A 47 -3.63 13.78 -4.94
N PRO A 48 -4.60 14.70 -4.89
CA PRO A 48 -5.18 15.19 -3.63
C PRO A 48 -5.96 14.11 -2.89
N THR A 49 -5.91 14.11 -1.56
CA THR A 49 -6.57 13.14 -0.67
C THR A 49 -8.12 13.09 -0.72
N GLY A 50 -8.79 13.99 -1.45
CA GLY A 50 -10.26 14.03 -1.51
C GLY A 50 -10.95 14.64 -0.27
N GLY A 51 -10.20 15.31 0.61
CA GLY A 51 -10.76 16.07 1.73
C GLY A 51 -11.60 15.23 2.70
N LYS A 52 -12.73 15.77 3.15
CA LYS A 52 -13.61 15.14 4.17
C LYS A 52 -14.31 13.85 3.71
N HIS A 53 -14.24 13.51 2.42
CA HIS A 53 -14.89 12.33 1.84
C HIS A 53 -13.90 11.31 1.29
N GLY A 54 -12.63 11.68 1.10
CA GLY A 54 -11.61 10.83 0.50
C GLY A 54 -10.84 9.98 1.52
N TYR A 55 -9.51 9.96 1.41
CA TYR A 55 -8.60 9.05 2.13
C TYR A 55 -8.96 8.87 3.61
N SER A 56 -9.15 9.98 4.35
CA SER A 56 -9.42 9.90 5.78
C SER A 56 -10.80 9.36 6.13
N ALA A 57 -11.82 9.63 5.32
CA ALA A 57 -13.14 9.05 5.52
C ALA A 57 -13.18 7.56 5.11
N ILE A 58 -12.43 7.19 4.06
CA ILE A 58 -12.33 5.82 3.54
C ILE A 58 -11.55 4.92 4.52
N THR A 59 -10.41 5.39 5.02
CA THR A 59 -9.46 4.57 5.79
C THR A 59 -9.47 4.84 7.29
N GLY A 60 -10.13 5.91 7.75
CA GLY A 60 -10.06 6.45 9.12
C GLY A 60 -8.67 6.93 9.56
N HIS A 61 -7.68 6.98 8.66
CA HIS A 61 -6.35 7.49 8.95
C HIS A 61 -6.19 8.95 8.51
N VAL A 62 -5.35 9.71 9.21
CA VAL A 62 -5.03 11.09 8.83
C VAL A 62 -4.13 11.09 7.60
N GLY A 63 -4.59 11.71 6.50
CA GLY A 63 -3.80 11.87 5.28
C GLY A 63 -2.94 13.12 5.30
N TRP A 64 -1.76 13.07 4.68
CA TRP A 64 -0.81 14.19 4.58
C TRP A 64 -1.07 15.09 3.35
N GLY A 65 -2.33 15.21 2.92
CA GLY A 65 -2.75 16.06 1.81
C GLY A 65 -2.71 15.40 0.43
N ILE A 66 -1.86 14.39 0.20
CA ILE A 66 -1.75 13.64 -1.05
C ILE A 66 -1.96 12.12 -0.87
N SER A 67 -2.39 11.44 -1.93
CA SER A 67 -2.68 10.00 -1.96
C SER A 67 -2.39 9.42 -3.34
N TRP A 68 -2.22 8.10 -3.38
CA TRP A 68 -2.11 7.37 -4.63
C TRP A 68 -3.46 7.24 -5.33
N PHE A 69 -3.45 7.47 -6.63
CA PHE A 69 -4.51 7.17 -7.56
C PHE A 69 -4.04 6.05 -8.47
N ILE A 70 -4.91 5.08 -8.73
CA ILE A 70 -4.66 4.00 -9.68
C ILE A 70 -5.73 4.10 -10.76
N ASN A 71 -5.31 4.33 -12.01
CA ASN A 71 -6.22 4.54 -13.15
C ASN A 71 -7.32 5.59 -12.86
N GLY A 72 -6.96 6.66 -12.15
CA GLY A 72 -7.87 7.76 -11.79
C GLY A 72 -8.77 7.50 -10.57
N LEU A 73 -8.71 6.32 -9.96
CA LEU A 73 -9.44 6.01 -8.72
C LEU A 73 -8.57 6.30 -7.50
N LEU A 74 -9.16 6.92 -6.46
CA LEU A 74 -8.48 7.25 -5.20
C LEU A 74 -8.31 5.98 -4.35
N ILE A 75 -7.07 5.58 -4.05
CA ILE A 75 -6.73 4.40 -3.21
C ILE A 75 -7.65 3.17 -3.42
N PRO A 76 -7.85 2.69 -4.66
CA PRO A 76 -8.78 1.62 -4.93
C PRO A 76 -8.25 0.27 -4.41
N GLU A 77 -9.18 -0.64 -4.19
CA GLU A 77 -8.86 -2.06 -4.09
C GLU A 77 -8.54 -2.58 -5.51
N ILE A 78 -7.46 -3.35 -5.66
CA ILE A 78 -7.05 -3.94 -6.94
C ILE A 78 -7.10 -5.45 -6.82
N HIS A 79 -7.82 -6.10 -7.71
CA HIS A 79 -7.82 -7.56 -7.83
C HIS A 79 -6.90 -7.98 -8.95
N VAL A 80 -6.04 -8.96 -8.67
CA VAL A 80 -5.09 -9.51 -9.64
C VAL A 80 -5.15 -11.02 -9.66
N VAL A 81 -4.77 -11.61 -10.80
CA VAL A 81 -4.76 -13.06 -11.02
C VAL A 81 -3.34 -13.58 -10.90
N ARG A 82 -3.14 -14.66 -10.12
CA ARG A 82 -1.85 -15.37 -10.05
C ARG A 82 -1.44 -15.92 -11.41
N GLY A 83 -0.15 -15.93 -11.72
CA GLY A 83 0.38 -16.33 -13.03
C GLY A 83 0.25 -15.26 -14.12
N LYS A 84 -0.52 -14.18 -13.92
CA LYS A 84 -0.57 -13.02 -14.82
C LYS A 84 0.45 -11.97 -14.40
N THR A 85 1.12 -11.38 -15.38
CA THR A 85 2.02 -10.23 -15.17
C THR A 85 1.24 -8.95 -15.36
N TYR A 86 1.38 -8.02 -14.42
CA TYR A 86 0.80 -6.68 -14.48
C TYR A 86 1.90 -5.64 -14.46
N THR A 87 1.72 -4.54 -15.18
CA THR A 87 2.69 -3.44 -15.24
C THR A 87 2.14 -2.23 -14.52
N PHE A 88 2.95 -1.63 -13.64
CA PHE A 88 2.65 -0.39 -12.94
C PHE A 88 3.51 0.73 -13.52
N VAL A 89 2.86 1.72 -14.13
CA VAL A 89 3.46 2.99 -14.51
C VAL A 89 3.38 3.92 -13.31
N THR A 90 4.49 4.12 -12.62
CA THR A 90 4.52 4.91 -11.39
C THR A 90 5.00 6.32 -11.68
N GLU A 91 4.24 7.32 -11.25
CA GLU A 91 4.55 8.75 -11.33
C GLU A 91 4.68 9.33 -9.91
N GLY A 92 5.64 8.79 -9.17
CA GLY A 92 5.98 9.20 -7.81
C GLY A 92 7.10 10.23 -7.74
N GLY A 93 7.36 10.72 -6.53
CA GLY A 93 8.56 11.50 -6.25
C GLY A 93 9.74 10.60 -5.89
N ASN A 94 10.96 10.93 -6.33
CA ASN A 94 12.16 10.11 -6.11
C ASN A 94 13.31 10.85 -5.44
N ASP A 95 13.07 12.04 -4.88
CA ASP A 95 14.10 12.85 -4.24
C ASP A 95 14.06 12.67 -2.71
N PRO A 96 14.84 11.74 -2.14
CA PRO A 96 14.81 11.47 -0.69
C PRO A 96 15.29 12.66 0.15
N SER A 97 15.94 13.66 -0.44
CA SER A 97 16.37 14.86 0.28
C SER A 97 15.22 15.84 0.55
N ILE A 98 14.10 15.71 -0.19
CA ILE A 98 12.92 16.55 -0.06
C ILE A 98 11.71 15.64 0.20
N PRO A 99 11.27 15.47 1.46
CA PRO A 99 10.17 14.55 1.82
C PRO A 99 8.89 14.77 1.00
N ALA A 100 8.55 16.02 0.69
CA ALA A 100 7.40 16.38 -0.15
C ALA A 100 7.54 16.01 -1.64
N LYS A 101 8.69 15.47 -2.05
CA LYS A 101 9.03 14.98 -3.39
C LYS A 101 9.55 13.54 -3.35
N TYR A 102 9.32 12.81 -2.26
CA TYR A 102 9.72 11.41 -2.12
C TYR A 102 8.50 10.54 -1.82
N HIS A 103 8.01 9.87 -2.85
CA HIS A 103 6.82 9.03 -2.81
C HIS A 103 7.11 7.72 -3.54
N PRO A 104 7.90 6.82 -2.94
CA PRO A 104 8.06 5.47 -3.46
C PRO A 104 6.74 4.70 -3.38
N PHE A 105 6.49 3.86 -4.38
CA PHE A 105 5.31 3.00 -4.44
C PHE A 105 5.69 1.58 -4.05
N TYR A 106 4.94 1.00 -3.10
CA TYR A 106 5.18 -0.34 -2.58
C TYR A 106 3.89 -1.15 -2.64
N ILE A 107 3.99 -2.39 -3.13
CA ILE A 107 2.98 -3.42 -2.92
C ILE A 107 3.58 -4.45 -1.97
N THR A 108 2.94 -4.64 -0.83
CA THR A 108 3.44 -5.52 0.25
C THR A 108 2.33 -6.44 0.74
N ASP A 109 2.73 -7.43 1.55
CA ASP A 109 1.80 -8.27 2.31
C ASP A 109 1.30 -7.63 3.62
N ASP A 110 1.75 -6.41 3.93
CA ASP A 110 1.34 -5.69 5.15
C ASP A 110 0.01 -4.97 4.95
N PRO A 111 -1.05 -5.33 5.69
CA PRO A 111 -2.37 -4.72 5.55
C PRO A 111 -2.44 -3.24 5.98
N VAL A 112 -1.43 -2.74 6.70
CA VAL A 112 -1.38 -1.33 7.15
C VAL A 112 -0.71 -0.43 6.11
N GLY A 113 0.29 -0.95 5.39
CA GLY A 113 1.14 -0.17 4.51
C GLY A 113 2.11 0.75 5.27
N GLY A 114 2.47 1.88 4.65
CA GLY A 114 3.40 2.84 5.24
C GLY A 114 4.81 2.30 5.45
N TYR A 115 5.28 1.42 4.55
CA TYR A 115 6.57 0.72 4.66
C TYR A 115 7.75 1.66 4.95
N GLU A 116 7.78 2.85 4.35
CA GLU A 116 8.86 3.83 4.59
C GLU A 116 8.92 4.34 6.02
N HIS A 117 7.81 4.35 6.75
CA HIS A 117 7.77 4.82 8.13
C HIS A 117 8.03 3.72 9.15
N LYS A 118 8.24 2.47 8.70
CA LYS A 118 8.54 1.33 9.57
C LYS A 118 10.00 1.31 10.01
N THR A 119 10.22 0.84 11.24
CA THR A 119 11.53 0.54 11.80
C THR A 119 12.22 -0.62 11.04
N PRO A 120 13.55 -0.76 11.13
CA PRO A 120 14.26 -1.87 10.50
C PRO A 120 13.74 -3.26 10.92
N GLU A 121 13.34 -3.40 12.18
CA GLU A 121 12.78 -4.64 12.74
C GLU A 121 11.40 -4.95 12.15
N GLU A 122 10.56 -3.93 11.97
CA GLU A 122 9.25 -4.09 11.34
C GLU A 122 9.38 -4.44 9.86
N ARG A 123 10.28 -3.77 9.13
CA ARG A 123 10.52 -4.02 7.70
C ARG A 123 10.95 -5.46 7.41
N LYS A 124 11.70 -6.11 8.33
CA LYS A 124 12.09 -7.53 8.21
C LYS A 124 10.90 -8.50 8.18
N ASN A 125 9.75 -8.07 8.69
CA ASN A 125 8.52 -8.89 8.73
C ASN A 125 7.55 -8.56 7.59
N VAL A 126 7.96 -7.72 6.63
CA VAL A 126 7.14 -7.33 5.48
C VAL A 126 7.75 -7.91 4.22
N THR A 127 6.94 -8.63 3.46
CA THR A 127 7.29 -9.11 2.12
C THR A 127 6.96 -8.02 1.11
N ILE A 128 7.94 -7.61 0.32
CA ILE A 128 7.73 -6.70 -0.80
C ILE A 128 7.46 -7.53 -2.05
N LEU A 129 6.32 -7.26 -2.70
CA LEU A 129 5.89 -7.88 -3.96
C LEU A 129 6.25 -7.02 -5.17
N LEU A 130 6.20 -5.70 -5.00
CA LEU A 130 6.63 -4.71 -5.98
C LEU A 130 7.16 -3.46 -5.26
N VAL A 131 8.20 -2.85 -5.82
CA VAL A 131 8.72 -1.55 -5.36
C VAL A 131 9.05 -0.68 -6.57
N SER A 132 8.65 0.58 -6.52
CA SER A 132 9.06 1.64 -7.45
C SER A 132 9.61 2.81 -6.63
N THR A 133 10.93 3.01 -6.64
CA THR A 133 11.57 4.14 -5.95
C THR A 133 11.84 5.33 -6.87
N ALA A 134 11.56 5.17 -8.17
CA ALA A 134 11.63 6.21 -9.19
C ALA A 134 10.41 6.15 -10.10
N PRO A 135 10.10 7.23 -10.84
CA PRO A 135 9.14 7.16 -11.93
C PRO A 135 9.57 6.13 -12.97
N GLY A 136 8.65 5.28 -13.43
CA GLY A 136 9.00 4.22 -14.36
C GLY A 136 7.97 3.09 -14.46
N LEU A 137 8.38 2.03 -15.15
CA LEU A 137 7.61 0.81 -15.36
C LEU A 137 8.11 -0.28 -14.42
N GLU A 138 7.23 -0.79 -13.57
CA GLU A 138 7.53 -1.91 -12.68
C GLU A 138 6.55 -3.06 -12.94
N ASN A 139 7.05 -4.30 -12.92
CA ASN A 139 6.22 -5.48 -13.19
C ASN A 139 5.91 -6.23 -11.90
N LEU A 140 4.62 -6.46 -11.65
CA LEU A 140 4.14 -7.35 -10.61
C LEU A 140 3.92 -8.74 -11.21
N HIS A 141 4.58 -9.74 -10.62
CA HIS A 141 4.39 -11.15 -10.97
C HIS A 141 4.13 -11.97 -9.72
N LEU A 142 2.88 -12.43 -9.56
CA LEU A 142 2.49 -13.32 -8.47
C LEU A 142 2.59 -14.76 -8.96
N ARG A 143 3.40 -15.58 -8.26
CA ARG A 143 3.58 -17.00 -8.57
C ARG A 143 2.25 -17.76 -8.46
N GLU A 144 2.12 -18.84 -9.23
CA GLU A 144 0.95 -19.74 -9.24
C GLU A 144 0.63 -20.36 -7.86
#